data_AF-A0A6A4GW34-F1
#
_entry.id   AF-A0A6A4GW34-F1
#
_cell.length_a   1.000
_cell.length_b   1.000
_cell.length_c   1.000
_cell.angle_alpha   90.00
_cell.angle_beta   90.00
_cell.angle_gamma   90.00
#
_symmetry.space_group_name_H-M   'P 1'
#
loop_
_entity.id
_entity.type
_entity.pdbx_description
1 polymer ?
#
loop_
_entity_poly.entity_id
_entity_poly.type
_entity_poly.pdbx_seq_one_letter_code
_entity_poly.pdbx_strand_id
1 'polypeptide(L)'
;MIPEISLDDHFTHILPPLPESLEGKVDLIVQSLKDSGVITAKGRWKSFPADPKNQKKETVVFKKLSNIFDAVIAAAKNLDGELEQTFELFVEPNAVPDHPRGGKSRPDGFVKEKARHDAEGEQKEEPTHAWFDIAHPQEFKLNESPSGLMMYDAGKVVYSMQQILALDPRRRFTTGSTIENRTTRLWFLSRSILFTTESFDFMTDHKRLVHLYLALAFSSSTDSGWDPSVKFSHVDPLTHKRIYEITVTTKQGDGVVTEIYTTVSILSEVSADAMGRATRVWLVVDSNGKYRVLKDLWLDKDRAPEHEIRAEILRDVRKTQDRATEEKLRSHMLTPIAHCKVCIEGVEDDTTAAMMRGYDLSDARMIPFRTPPVPACPSTQSPNVPKVHARYHYRIVLKEYATTIYDERNLGDIFRSMEGVTWALIILHNAGWVHRDLSAGNVYWYAEGSRGLLGDFEYAKLRTNTTAHEIRTGTPYFMAAETLSHAYLF
;
A
#
# COMPACT_ATOMS: atom_id res chain seq x y z
N MET A 1 6.45 19.25 -4.10
CA MET A 1 7.78 18.75 -4.51
C MET A 1 7.82 17.26 -4.23
N ILE A 2 8.50 16.47 -5.06
CA ILE A 2 8.81 15.05 -4.78
C ILE A 2 10.32 14.82 -4.95
N PRO A 3 10.90 13.78 -4.33
CA PRO A 3 12.29 13.41 -4.58
C PRO A 3 12.52 12.88 -6.00
N GLU A 4 13.66 13.23 -6.59
CA GLU A 4 14.26 12.71 -7.80
C GLU A 4 15.58 12.04 -7.41
N ILE A 5 15.70 10.74 -7.72
CA ILE A 5 16.89 9.93 -7.41
C ILE A 5 17.63 9.53 -8.68
N SER A 6 18.89 9.10 -8.54
CA SER A 6 19.65 8.59 -9.68
C SER A 6 19.04 7.29 -10.22
N LEU A 7 19.27 7.02 -11.51
CA LEU A 7 18.85 5.74 -12.09
C LEU A 7 19.62 4.57 -11.46
N ASP A 8 20.89 4.74 -11.14
CA ASP A 8 21.72 3.66 -10.59
C ASP A 8 21.22 3.24 -9.20
N ASP A 9 20.82 4.21 -8.37
CA ASP A 9 20.18 3.96 -7.07
C ASP A 9 18.84 3.23 -7.24
N HIS A 10 18.02 3.65 -8.21
CA HIS A 10 16.72 3.00 -8.45
C HIS A 10 16.87 1.53 -8.86
N PHE A 11 17.77 1.23 -9.79
CA PHE A 11 18.01 -0.13 -10.26
C PHE A 11 18.66 -1.01 -9.16
N THR A 12 19.41 -0.40 -8.23
CA THR A 12 20.06 -1.13 -7.13
C THR A 12 19.12 -1.37 -5.96
N HIS A 13 18.33 -0.37 -5.55
CA HIS A 13 17.60 -0.38 -4.28
C HIS A 13 16.08 -0.50 -4.41
N ILE A 14 15.51 -0.17 -5.55
CA ILE A 14 14.04 -0.07 -5.71
C ILE A 14 13.49 -1.12 -6.67
N LEU A 15 14.08 -1.25 -7.87
CA LEU A 15 13.64 -2.21 -8.87
C LEU A 15 13.81 -3.65 -8.33
N PRO A 16 12.91 -4.60 -8.60
CA PRO A 16 13.12 -5.99 -8.20
C PRO A 16 14.51 -6.51 -8.63
N PRO A 17 15.22 -7.26 -7.77
CA PRO A 17 16.48 -7.87 -8.16
C PRO A 17 16.25 -8.84 -9.32
N LEU A 18 17.26 -8.99 -10.17
CA LEU A 18 17.24 -10.03 -11.19
C LEU A 18 17.35 -11.41 -10.52
N PRO A 19 16.77 -12.46 -11.12
CA PRO A 19 17.08 -13.83 -10.75
C PRO A 19 18.60 -14.05 -10.73
N GLU A 20 19.09 -14.86 -9.79
CA GLU A 20 20.52 -15.16 -9.63
C GLU A 20 21.16 -15.62 -10.96
N SER A 21 20.42 -16.41 -11.75
CA SER A 21 20.87 -16.89 -13.05
C SER A 21 21.05 -15.79 -14.11
N LEU A 22 20.52 -14.58 -13.91
CA LEU A 22 20.66 -13.43 -14.79
C LEU A 22 21.59 -12.34 -14.22
N GLU A 23 22.07 -12.48 -12.99
CA GLU A 23 22.95 -11.51 -12.37
C GLU A 23 24.24 -11.31 -13.19
N GLY A 24 24.57 -10.05 -13.49
CA GLY A 24 25.71 -9.70 -14.34
C GLY A 24 25.58 -10.07 -15.83
N LYS A 25 24.45 -10.65 -16.29
CA LYS A 25 24.27 -11.11 -17.69
C LYS A 25 23.53 -10.12 -18.60
N VAL A 26 23.15 -8.95 -18.09
CA VAL A 26 22.44 -7.92 -18.89
C VAL A 26 23.22 -7.56 -20.17
N ASP A 27 24.54 -7.39 -20.08
CA ASP A 27 25.37 -7.05 -21.25
C ASP A 27 25.40 -8.18 -22.29
N LEU A 28 25.37 -9.45 -21.86
CA LEU A 28 25.28 -10.61 -22.75
C LEU A 28 23.94 -10.64 -23.49
N ILE A 29 22.84 -10.33 -22.79
CA ILE A 29 21.51 -10.25 -23.38
C ILE A 29 21.45 -9.10 -24.41
N VAL A 30 21.98 -7.92 -24.06
CA VAL A 30 22.10 -6.80 -25.01
C VAL A 30 22.90 -7.21 -26.25
N GLN A 31 23.99 -7.97 -26.09
CA GLN A 31 24.78 -8.46 -27.21
C GLN A 31 23.99 -9.45 -28.08
N SER A 32 23.28 -10.40 -27.48
CA SER A 32 22.39 -11.33 -28.21
C SER A 32 21.29 -10.60 -28.99
N LEU A 33 20.75 -9.51 -28.44
CA LEU A 33 19.77 -8.67 -29.14
C LEU A 33 20.37 -7.89 -30.31
N LYS A 34 21.66 -7.52 -30.25
CA LYS A 34 22.39 -6.95 -31.40
C LYS A 34 22.64 -7.99 -32.47
N ASP A 35 23.10 -9.19 -32.08
CA ASP A 35 23.47 -10.26 -33.00
C ASP A 35 22.24 -10.78 -33.77
N SER A 36 21.07 -10.84 -33.12
CA SER A 36 19.78 -11.17 -33.74
C SER A 36 19.15 -10.02 -34.56
N GLY A 37 19.75 -8.83 -34.52
CA GLY A 37 19.27 -7.63 -35.22
C GLY A 37 18.02 -6.99 -34.62
N VAL A 38 17.62 -7.37 -33.39
CA VAL A 38 16.58 -6.66 -32.61
C VAL A 38 17.06 -5.25 -32.27
N ILE A 39 18.34 -5.13 -31.90
CA ILE A 39 19.07 -3.86 -31.90
C ILE A 39 19.82 -3.79 -33.23
N THR A 40 19.50 -2.78 -34.04
CA THR A 40 20.11 -2.58 -35.36
C THR A 40 21.56 -2.13 -35.25
N ALA A 41 22.34 -2.31 -36.32
CA ALA A 41 23.72 -1.80 -36.41
C ALA A 41 23.84 -0.28 -36.19
N LYS A 42 22.74 0.48 -36.34
CA LYS A 42 22.67 1.91 -36.04
C LYS A 42 22.46 2.22 -34.54
N GLY A 43 22.46 1.20 -33.68
CA GLY A 43 22.23 1.36 -32.25
C GLY A 43 20.80 1.79 -31.91
N ARG A 44 19.81 1.27 -32.64
CA ARG A 44 18.37 1.52 -32.39
C ARG A 44 17.60 0.23 -32.38
N TRP A 45 16.49 0.19 -31.65
CA TRP A 45 15.51 -0.89 -31.75
C TRP A 45 14.93 -1.00 -33.16
N LYS A 46 14.95 -2.21 -33.73
CA LYS A 46 14.37 -2.52 -35.06
C LYS A 46 12.91 -2.11 -35.15
N SER A 47 12.17 -2.26 -34.05
CA SER A 47 10.75 -1.86 -33.97
C SER A 47 10.54 -0.34 -34.04
N PHE A 48 11.57 0.46 -33.77
CA PHE A 48 11.53 1.93 -33.75
C PHE A 48 12.51 2.56 -34.77
N PRO A 49 12.22 2.43 -36.09
CA PRO A 49 13.08 2.97 -37.14
C PRO A 49 13.13 4.51 -37.13
N ALA A 50 12.14 5.17 -36.53
CA ALA A 50 12.10 6.60 -36.29
C ALA A 50 11.60 6.88 -34.86
N ASP A 51 11.92 8.06 -34.34
CA ASP A 51 11.50 8.47 -32.99
C ASP A 51 9.97 8.57 -32.89
N PRO A 52 9.37 8.27 -31.72
CA PRO A 52 7.93 8.33 -31.55
C PRO A 52 7.31 9.68 -31.91
N LYS A 53 7.96 10.81 -31.62
CA LYS A 53 7.46 12.16 -32.01
C LYS A 53 7.18 12.33 -33.51
N ASN A 54 7.81 11.52 -34.35
CA ASN A 54 7.63 11.56 -35.81
C ASN A 54 6.49 10.65 -36.30
N GLN A 55 5.76 9.99 -35.40
CA GLN A 55 4.64 9.09 -35.71
C GLN A 55 3.30 9.79 -35.51
N LYS A 56 2.26 9.30 -36.20
CA LYS A 56 0.92 9.89 -36.16
C LYS A 56 0.04 9.39 -35.02
N LYS A 57 0.27 8.17 -34.52
CA LYS A 57 -0.58 7.50 -33.52
C LYS A 57 0.25 6.91 -32.38
N GLU A 58 0.06 7.46 -31.19
CA GLU A 58 0.66 7.02 -29.92
C GLU A 58 0.44 5.52 -29.67
N THR A 59 -0.81 5.09 -29.81
CA THR A 59 -1.26 3.71 -29.56
C THR A 59 -0.61 2.69 -30.49
N VAL A 60 -0.17 3.09 -31.69
CA VAL A 60 0.47 2.20 -32.67
C VAL A 60 1.98 2.16 -32.46
N VAL A 61 2.60 3.29 -32.11
CA VAL A 61 4.06 3.34 -31.97
C VAL A 61 4.51 2.64 -30.70
N PHE A 62 3.85 2.86 -29.56
CA PHE A 62 4.28 2.29 -28.29
C PHE A 62 3.88 0.83 -28.11
N LYS A 63 2.88 0.32 -28.85
CA LYS A 63 2.58 -1.12 -28.91
C LYS A 63 3.78 -1.97 -29.33
N LYS A 64 4.75 -1.36 -30.01
CA LYS A 64 5.99 -2.00 -30.42
C LYS A 64 6.97 -2.26 -29.27
N LEU A 65 6.73 -1.72 -28.08
CA LEU A 65 7.48 -2.05 -26.87
C LEU A 65 7.28 -3.52 -26.47
N SER A 66 6.08 -4.09 -26.70
CA SER A 66 5.83 -5.53 -26.48
C SER A 66 6.80 -6.40 -27.28
N ASN A 67 7.10 -6.06 -28.53
CA ASN A 67 8.09 -6.80 -29.33
C ASN A 67 9.50 -6.77 -28.74
N ILE A 68 9.88 -5.66 -28.07
CA ILE A 68 11.18 -5.56 -27.39
C ILE A 68 11.16 -6.40 -26.12
N PHE A 69 10.09 -6.31 -25.34
CA PHE A 69 9.88 -7.09 -24.11
C PHE A 69 9.95 -8.60 -24.39
N ASP A 70 9.24 -9.08 -25.41
CA ASP A 70 9.23 -10.49 -25.83
C ASP A 70 10.62 -10.95 -26.29
N ALA A 71 11.35 -10.10 -27.03
CA ALA A 71 12.71 -10.41 -27.47
C ALA A 71 13.70 -10.49 -26.29
N VAL A 72 13.56 -9.62 -25.29
CA VAL A 72 14.36 -9.64 -24.05
C VAL A 72 14.10 -10.93 -23.27
N ILE A 73 12.83 -11.33 -23.11
CA ILE A 73 12.47 -12.58 -22.43
C ILE A 73 13.02 -13.79 -23.17
N ALA A 74 12.87 -13.83 -24.50
CA ALA A 74 13.41 -14.92 -25.31
C ALA A 74 14.94 -15.03 -25.19
N ALA A 75 15.65 -13.90 -25.21
CA ALA A 75 17.09 -13.87 -25.02
C ALA A 75 17.51 -14.33 -23.61
N ALA A 76 16.75 -13.96 -22.58
CA ALA A 76 16.99 -14.44 -21.22
C ALA A 76 16.77 -15.95 -21.10
N LYS A 77 15.66 -16.47 -21.62
CA LYS A 77 15.33 -17.90 -21.62
C LYS A 77 16.30 -18.76 -22.41
N ASN A 78 16.98 -18.19 -23.41
CA ASN A 78 18.07 -18.87 -24.11
C ASN A 78 19.34 -19.02 -23.26
N LEU A 79 19.56 -18.12 -22.28
CA LEU A 79 20.66 -18.24 -21.33
C LEU A 79 20.33 -19.19 -20.18
N ASP A 80 19.06 -19.22 -19.79
CA ASP A 80 18.54 -20.09 -18.74
C ASP A 80 17.10 -20.53 -19.07
N GLY A 81 16.94 -21.79 -19.49
CA GLY A 81 15.66 -22.35 -19.89
C GLY A 81 14.68 -22.58 -18.74
N GLU A 82 15.17 -22.58 -17.50
CA GLU A 82 14.37 -22.79 -16.29
C GLU A 82 13.74 -21.48 -15.77
N LEU A 83 14.01 -20.35 -16.42
CA LEU A 83 13.41 -19.06 -16.05
C LEU A 83 11.89 -19.07 -16.20
N GLU A 84 11.20 -19.02 -15.06
CA GLU A 84 9.77 -18.82 -15.01
C GLU A 84 9.42 -17.34 -15.14
N GLN A 85 8.68 -17.00 -16.20
CA GLN A 85 8.17 -15.65 -16.39
C GLN A 85 6.91 -15.46 -15.55
N THR A 86 6.97 -14.59 -14.55
CA THR A 86 5.86 -14.30 -13.63
C THR A 86 4.92 -13.21 -14.15
N PHE A 87 5.42 -12.30 -14.99
CA PHE A 87 4.71 -11.11 -15.42
C PHE A 87 4.71 -10.89 -16.93
N GLU A 88 3.66 -10.27 -17.44
CA GLU A 88 3.47 -9.97 -18.87
C GLU A 88 3.19 -8.49 -19.12
N LEU A 89 3.74 -7.94 -20.21
CA LEU A 89 3.54 -6.57 -20.65
C LEU A 89 2.38 -6.46 -21.64
N PHE A 90 1.43 -5.57 -21.34
CA PHE A 90 0.33 -5.20 -22.22
C PHE A 90 0.43 -3.73 -22.58
N VAL A 91 0.31 -3.40 -23.87
CA VAL A 91 0.26 -2.02 -24.36
C VAL A 91 -1.09 -1.82 -25.07
N GLU A 92 -2.08 -1.46 -24.26
CA GLU A 92 -3.50 -1.47 -24.64
C GLU A 92 -4.21 -0.20 -24.15
N PRO A 93 -3.95 0.96 -24.77
CA PRO A 93 -4.42 2.27 -24.28
C PRO A 93 -5.94 2.48 -24.29
N ASN A 94 -6.69 1.56 -24.91
CA ASN A 94 -8.16 1.58 -24.92
C ASN A 94 -8.78 0.57 -23.94
N ALA A 95 -7.98 -0.33 -23.36
CA ALA A 95 -8.46 -1.28 -22.38
C ALA A 95 -8.82 -0.53 -21.09
N VAL A 96 -9.97 -0.86 -20.52
CA VAL A 96 -10.35 -0.42 -19.17
C VAL A 96 -10.18 -1.64 -18.27
N PRO A 97 -9.12 -1.69 -17.44
CA PRO A 97 -9.02 -2.73 -16.44
C PRO A 97 -10.25 -2.69 -15.52
N ASP A 98 -10.76 -3.87 -15.18
CA ASP A 98 -11.90 -4.02 -14.29
C ASP A 98 -11.63 -3.32 -12.96
N HIS A 99 -12.59 -2.49 -12.57
CA HIS A 99 -12.48 -1.57 -11.46
C HIS A 99 -13.65 -1.79 -10.52
N PRO A 100 -13.44 -2.36 -9.32
CA PRO A 100 -14.51 -2.69 -8.38
C PRO A 100 -15.39 -1.50 -7.98
N ARG A 101 -14.82 -0.28 -8.02
CA ARG A 101 -15.52 0.98 -7.72
C ARG A 101 -16.01 1.75 -8.95
N GLY A 102 -16.03 1.13 -10.14
CA GLY A 102 -16.56 1.71 -11.39
C GLY A 102 -15.68 2.77 -12.07
N GLY A 103 -14.40 2.86 -11.70
CA GLY A 103 -13.44 3.77 -12.33
C GLY A 103 -13.19 3.44 -13.80
N LYS A 104 -12.95 4.46 -14.61
CA LYS A 104 -12.76 4.34 -16.08
C LYS A 104 -11.36 4.73 -16.53
N SER A 105 -10.39 4.73 -15.61
CA SER A 105 -9.00 5.04 -15.93
C SER A 105 -8.40 3.99 -16.87
N ARG A 106 -7.54 4.44 -17.76
CA ARG A 106 -6.96 3.64 -18.84
C ARG A 106 -5.46 3.94 -18.89
N PRO A 107 -4.62 3.16 -18.22
CA PRO A 107 -3.18 3.26 -18.43
C PRO A 107 -2.85 2.90 -19.88
N ASP A 108 -1.89 3.59 -20.49
CA ASP A 108 -1.51 3.36 -21.90
C ASP A 108 -0.85 1.99 -22.10
N GLY A 109 -0.14 1.51 -21.08
CA GLY A 109 0.39 0.16 -20.96
C GLY A 109 0.52 -0.25 -19.50
N PHE A 110 0.71 -1.54 -19.25
CA PHE A 110 0.90 -2.06 -17.90
C PHE A 110 1.55 -3.44 -17.92
N VAL A 111 2.31 -3.74 -16.87
CA VAL A 111 2.77 -5.10 -16.57
C VAL A 111 1.84 -5.70 -15.52
N LYS A 112 1.37 -6.93 -15.74
CA LYS A 112 0.51 -7.66 -14.79
C LYS A 112 0.98 -9.10 -14.56
N GLU A 113 0.64 -9.66 -13.40
CA GLU A 113 0.94 -11.05 -13.06
C GLU A 113 0.24 -11.98 -14.05
N LYS A 114 0.92 -13.05 -14.48
CA LYS A 114 0.30 -14.08 -15.32
C LYS A 114 -0.82 -14.75 -14.54
N ALA A 115 -1.92 -15.05 -15.23
CA ALA A 115 -2.99 -15.84 -14.64
C ALA A 115 -2.40 -17.20 -14.23
N ARG A 116 -2.46 -17.52 -12.93
CA ARG A 116 -2.13 -18.87 -12.46
C ARG A 116 -3.26 -19.78 -12.93
N HIS A 117 -2.93 -20.75 -13.77
CA HIS A 117 -3.83 -21.87 -14.01
C HIS A 117 -3.84 -22.70 -12.73
N ASP A 118 -4.98 -22.80 -12.06
CA ASP A 118 -5.13 -23.73 -10.96
C ASP A 118 -4.89 -25.16 -11.49
N ALA A 119 -4.43 -26.09 -10.65
CA ALA A 119 -4.09 -27.47 -11.04
C ALA A 119 -5.25 -28.24 -11.71
N GLU A 120 -6.47 -27.71 -11.61
CA GLU A 120 -7.72 -28.28 -12.10
C GLU A 120 -8.22 -27.63 -13.41
N GLY A 121 -7.51 -26.63 -13.96
CA GLY A 121 -7.77 -26.09 -15.30
C GLY A 121 -9.08 -25.28 -15.44
N GLU A 122 -9.79 -25.00 -14.36
CA GLU A 122 -10.97 -24.12 -14.41
C GLU A 122 -10.54 -22.67 -14.65
N GLN A 123 -11.09 -22.05 -15.70
CA GLN A 123 -10.94 -20.61 -15.92
C GLN A 123 -11.67 -19.90 -14.80
N LYS A 124 -10.94 -19.16 -13.94
CA LYS A 124 -11.56 -18.18 -13.05
C LYS A 124 -12.39 -17.22 -13.90
N GLU A 125 -13.63 -16.95 -13.49
CA GLU A 125 -14.52 -15.92 -14.06
C GLU A 125 -13.98 -14.49 -13.87
N GLU A 126 -12.66 -14.30 -13.84
CA GLU A 126 -12.05 -12.99 -13.67
C GLU A 126 -11.88 -12.28 -15.02
N PRO A 127 -12.09 -10.96 -15.05
CA PRO A 127 -11.95 -10.17 -16.27
C PRO A 127 -10.51 -10.23 -16.79
N THR A 128 -10.35 -10.13 -18.11
CA THR A 128 -9.05 -10.22 -18.79
C THR A 128 -7.98 -9.32 -18.17
N HIS A 129 -8.36 -8.14 -17.68
CA HIS A 129 -7.48 -7.24 -16.92
C HIS A 129 -8.25 -6.74 -15.70
N ALA A 130 -7.74 -6.97 -14.50
CA ALA A 130 -8.22 -6.33 -13.28
C ALA A 130 -7.13 -5.42 -12.70
N TRP A 131 -7.54 -4.32 -12.05
CA TRP A 131 -6.59 -3.43 -11.36
C TRP A 131 -5.73 -4.14 -10.31
N PHE A 132 -6.24 -5.23 -9.74
CA PHE A 132 -5.57 -6.02 -8.73
C PHE A 132 -4.35 -6.79 -9.23
N ASP A 133 -4.24 -7.02 -10.54
CA ASP A 133 -3.18 -7.87 -11.09
C ASP A 133 -2.05 -7.01 -11.69
N ILE A 134 -2.25 -5.69 -11.78
CA ILE A 134 -1.29 -4.75 -12.37
C ILE A 134 -0.15 -4.47 -11.39
N ALA A 135 1.07 -4.83 -11.80
CA ALA A 135 2.31 -4.57 -11.06
C ALA A 135 2.87 -3.18 -11.34
N HIS A 136 2.82 -2.75 -12.60
CA HIS A 136 3.53 -1.57 -13.08
C HIS A 136 2.74 -0.88 -14.21
N PRO A 137 1.99 0.20 -13.94
CA PRO A 137 1.30 0.95 -14.98
C PRO A 137 2.28 1.86 -15.74
N GLN A 138 1.94 2.16 -16.99
CA GLN A 138 2.74 2.96 -17.89
C GLN A 138 1.88 4.00 -18.62
N GLU A 139 2.44 5.19 -18.80
CA GLU A 139 1.84 6.27 -19.58
C GLU A 139 2.81 6.68 -20.69
N PHE A 140 2.28 6.88 -21.90
CA PHE A 140 3.09 7.16 -23.08
C PHE A 140 2.68 8.48 -23.72
N LYS A 141 3.63 9.24 -24.24
CA LYS A 141 3.37 10.46 -25.01
C LYS A 141 4.27 10.52 -26.24
N LEU A 142 3.72 10.94 -27.37
CA LEU A 142 4.53 11.11 -28.59
C LEU A 142 5.61 12.18 -28.46
N ASN A 143 5.30 13.29 -27.79
CA ASN A 143 6.20 14.43 -27.64
C ASN A 143 6.77 14.48 -26.23
N GLU A 144 8.00 14.98 -26.13
CA GLU A 144 8.55 15.43 -24.85
C GLU A 144 7.80 16.67 -24.38
N SER A 145 7.37 16.67 -23.12
CA SER A 145 6.85 17.87 -22.48
C SER A 145 7.96 18.91 -22.36
N PRO A 146 7.65 20.21 -22.50
CA PRO A 146 8.60 21.27 -22.16
C PRO A 146 9.10 21.10 -20.73
N SER A 147 10.36 21.44 -20.49
CA SER A 147 10.99 21.37 -19.16
C SER A 147 10.09 21.99 -18.09
N GLY A 148 9.64 21.19 -17.11
CA GLY A 148 8.73 21.61 -16.03
C GLY A 148 7.24 21.30 -16.23
N LEU A 149 6.81 20.87 -17.43
CA LEU A 149 5.44 20.43 -17.73
C LEU A 149 5.27 18.90 -17.78
N MET A 150 6.38 18.12 -17.79
CA MET A 150 6.39 16.64 -17.70
C MET A 150 5.51 16.07 -16.56
N MET A 151 5.20 16.90 -15.57
CA MET A 151 4.49 16.47 -14.38
C MET A 151 2.96 16.43 -14.56
N TYR A 152 2.42 16.95 -15.66
CA TYR A 152 0.99 16.80 -15.97
C TYR A 152 0.65 15.35 -16.38
N ASP A 153 1.46 14.76 -17.26
CA ASP A 153 1.29 13.36 -17.69
C ASP A 153 1.72 12.37 -16.60
N ALA A 154 2.73 12.73 -15.79
CA ALA A 154 3.05 11.98 -14.57
C ALA A 154 1.86 11.86 -13.60
N GLY A 155 0.93 12.82 -13.61
CA GLY A 155 -0.29 12.76 -12.82
C GLY A 155 -1.14 11.51 -13.14
N LYS A 156 -1.12 11.02 -14.39
CA LYS A 156 -1.87 9.82 -14.79
C LYS A 156 -1.24 8.53 -14.27
N VAL A 157 0.07 8.37 -14.41
CA VAL A 157 0.75 7.16 -13.90
C VAL A 157 0.64 7.11 -12.38
N VAL A 158 0.79 8.25 -11.71
CA VAL A 158 0.66 8.34 -10.25
C VAL A 158 -0.78 8.04 -9.82
N TYR A 159 -1.79 8.51 -10.55
CA TYR A 159 -3.18 8.13 -10.30
C TYR A 159 -3.38 6.61 -10.44
N SER A 160 -2.85 6.00 -11.51
CA SER A 160 -2.90 4.54 -11.71
C SER A 160 -2.22 3.79 -10.56
N MET A 161 -1.06 4.25 -10.11
CA MET A 161 -0.35 3.69 -8.95
C MET A 161 -1.17 3.82 -7.65
N GLN A 162 -1.85 4.95 -7.44
CA GLN A 162 -2.76 5.13 -6.31
C GLN A 162 -3.93 4.14 -6.37
N GLN A 163 -4.53 3.90 -7.55
CA GLN A 163 -5.59 2.91 -7.71
C GLN A 163 -5.11 1.49 -7.37
N ILE A 164 -3.91 1.10 -7.81
CA ILE A 164 -3.32 -0.20 -7.49
C ILE A 164 -3.22 -0.40 -5.98
N LEU A 165 -2.64 0.57 -5.27
CA LEU A 165 -2.52 0.50 -3.81
C LEU A 165 -3.89 0.49 -3.13
N ALA A 166 -4.82 1.30 -3.61
CA ALA A 166 -6.11 1.49 -2.96
C ALA A 166 -7.07 0.33 -3.14
N LEU A 167 -7.06 -0.31 -4.31
CA LEU A 167 -8.01 -1.38 -4.62
C LEU A 167 -7.52 -2.71 -4.04
N ASP A 168 -6.25 -3.08 -4.24
CA ASP A 168 -5.73 -4.38 -3.82
C ASP A 168 -5.20 -4.35 -2.37
N PRO A 169 -5.84 -5.04 -1.41
CA PRO A 169 -5.35 -5.10 -0.03
C PRO A 169 -4.00 -5.80 0.12
N ARG A 170 -3.55 -6.54 -0.91
CA ARG A 170 -2.25 -7.21 -0.92
C ARG A 170 -1.11 -6.25 -1.25
N ARG A 171 -1.36 -5.02 -1.71
CA ARG A 171 -0.31 -4.13 -2.23
C ARG A 171 0.33 -3.27 -1.16
N ARG A 172 1.64 -3.49 -1.00
CA ARG A 172 2.53 -2.76 -0.10
C ARG A 172 3.11 -1.50 -0.77
N PHE A 173 3.55 -1.65 -2.01
CA PHE A 173 4.05 -0.59 -2.88
C PHE A 173 3.80 -0.95 -4.35
N THR A 174 4.05 0.01 -5.23
CA THR A 174 4.00 -0.20 -6.68
C THR A 174 5.02 0.68 -7.40
N THR A 175 5.44 0.25 -8.57
CA THR A 175 6.32 1.01 -9.47
C THR A 175 5.55 1.42 -10.72
N GLY A 176 6.03 2.39 -11.48
CA GLY A 176 5.41 2.80 -12.74
C GLY A 176 6.43 3.45 -13.67
N SER A 177 6.03 3.72 -14.92
CA SER A 177 6.90 4.44 -15.85
C SER A 177 6.13 5.41 -16.74
N THR A 178 6.82 6.48 -17.13
CA THR A 178 6.37 7.37 -18.19
C THR A 178 7.37 7.30 -19.35
N ILE A 179 6.86 7.32 -20.59
CA ILE A 179 7.70 7.45 -21.78
C ILE A 179 7.18 8.60 -22.64
N GLU A 180 7.93 9.67 -22.72
CA GLU A 180 7.62 10.84 -23.56
C GLU A 180 8.64 10.92 -24.70
N ASN A 181 8.18 10.69 -25.93
CA ASN A 181 9.03 10.44 -27.10
C ASN A 181 10.03 9.30 -26.86
N ARG A 182 11.25 9.62 -26.40
CA ARG A 182 12.31 8.65 -26.05
C ARG A 182 12.69 8.70 -24.58
N THR A 183 12.18 9.70 -23.87
CA THR A 183 12.55 10.02 -22.50
C THR A 183 11.71 9.17 -21.56
N THR A 184 12.37 8.23 -20.89
CA THR A 184 11.75 7.31 -19.95
C THR A 184 12.09 7.71 -18.51
N ARG A 185 11.09 7.69 -17.65
CA ARG A 185 11.25 7.95 -16.21
C ARG A 185 10.54 6.87 -15.41
N LEU A 186 11.12 6.49 -14.28
CA LEU A 186 10.57 5.48 -13.38
C LEU A 186 10.00 6.13 -12.13
N TRP A 187 8.96 5.51 -11.59
CA TRP A 187 8.17 6.02 -10.47
C TRP A 187 8.05 4.94 -9.40
N PHE A 188 8.05 5.36 -8.14
CA PHE A 188 7.81 4.49 -6.99
C PHE A 188 6.79 5.14 -6.07
N LEU A 189 5.81 4.36 -5.63
CA LEU A 189 4.80 4.78 -4.67
C LEU A 189 4.65 3.72 -3.58
N SER A 190 4.78 4.15 -2.33
CA SER A 190 4.40 3.38 -1.14
C SER A 190 3.39 4.17 -0.29
N ARG A 191 3.04 3.62 0.87
CA ARG A 191 2.18 4.31 1.84
C ARG A 191 2.82 5.51 2.52
N SER A 192 4.13 5.74 2.32
CA SER A 192 4.85 6.85 2.97
C SER A 192 5.47 7.83 2.00
N ILE A 193 5.74 7.44 0.76
CA ILE A 193 6.48 8.30 -0.16
C ILE A 193 6.12 8.02 -1.63
N LEU A 194 6.17 9.09 -2.42
CA LEU A 194 6.20 9.09 -3.87
C LEU A 194 7.51 9.76 -4.31
N PHE A 195 8.27 9.10 -5.16
CA PHE A 195 9.45 9.70 -5.80
C PHE A 195 9.61 9.18 -7.23
N THR A 196 10.53 9.80 -7.96
CA THR A 196 10.84 9.44 -9.34
C THR A 196 12.35 9.40 -9.57
N THR A 197 12.77 8.91 -10.73
CA THR A 197 14.18 8.87 -11.13
C THR A 197 14.52 10.04 -12.03
N GLU A 198 15.81 10.30 -12.24
CA GLU A 198 16.28 10.94 -13.49
C GLU A 198 15.75 10.19 -14.72
N SER A 199 15.69 10.88 -15.85
CA SER A 199 15.24 10.26 -17.10
C SER A 199 16.39 9.62 -17.88
N PHE A 200 16.12 8.52 -18.57
CA PHE A 200 17.02 7.96 -19.59
C PHE A 200 16.36 7.90 -20.96
N ASP A 201 17.17 7.70 -21.97
CA ASP A 201 16.74 7.54 -23.35
C ASP A 201 16.63 6.05 -23.70
N PHE A 202 15.42 5.49 -23.71
CA PHE A 202 15.23 4.06 -23.96
C PHE A 202 15.67 3.64 -25.37
N MET A 203 15.81 4.58 -26.31
CA MET A 203 16.22 4.28 -27.68
C MET A 203 17.72 4.03 -27.81
N THR A 204 18.54 4.56 -26.91
CA THR A 204 20.01 4.43 -26.96
C THR A 204 20.60 3.73 -25.74
N ASP A 205 19.99 3.91 -24.57
CA ASP A 205 20.35 3.20 -23.34
C ASP A 205 19.63 1.84 -23.28
N HIS A 206 20.08 0.95 -24.17
CA HIS A 206 19.54 -0.39 -24.29
C HIS A 206 19.72 -1.18 -22.98
N LYS A 207 20.84 -0.98 -22.28
CA LYS A 207 21.16 -1.72 -21.06
C LYS A 207 20.12 -1.49 -19.97
N ARG A 208 19.74 -0.23 -19.72
CA ARG A 208 18.72 0.09 -18.72
C ARG A 208 17.34 -0.42 -19.10
N LEU A 209 16.94 -0.31 -20.37
CA LEU A 209 15.65 -0.86 -20.80
C LEU A 209 15.59 -2.38 -20.68
N VAL A 210 16.67 -3.08 -21.08
CA VAL A 210 16.78 -4.54 -20.95
C VAL A 210 16.71 -4.95 -19.48
N HIS A 211 17.50 -4.32 -18.61
CA HIS A 211 17.48 -4.61 -17.17
C HIS A 211 16.07 -4.38 -16.58
N LEU A 212 15.42 -3.25 -16.91
CA LEU A 212 14.04 -2.97 -16.47
C LEU A 212 13.08 -4.10 -16.89
N TYR A 213 13.14 -4.53 -18.14
CA TYR A 213 12.24 -5.58 -18.65
C TYR A 213 12.50 -6.94 -18.04
N LEU A 214 13.76 -7.29 -17.77
CA LEU A 214 14.09 -8.53 -17.06
C LEU A 214 13.54 -8.51 -15.63
N ALA A 215 13.75 -7.41 -14.89
CA ALA A 215 13.24 -7.27 -13.53
C ALA A 215 11.70 -7.30 -13.49
N LEU A 216 11.04 -6.63 -14.44
CA LEU A 216 9.59 -6.65 -14.53
C LEU A 216 9.05 -8.04 -14.90
N ALA A 217 9.71 -8.78 -15.80
CA ALA A 217 9.21 -10.07 -16.30
C ALA A 217 9.41 -11.24 -15.32
N PHE A 218 10.53 -11.24 -14.58
CA PHE A 218 11.02 -12.39 -13.81
C PHE A 218 11.07 -12.17 -12.29
N SER A 219 10.59 -11.02 -11.81
CA SER A 219 10.48 -10.80 -10.36
C SER A 219 9.40 -11.68 -9.73
N SER A 220 9.57 -11.99 -8.45
CA SER A 220 8.51 -12.61 -7.66
C SER A 220 7.34 -11.63 -7.44
N SER A 221 6.15 -12.15 -7.15
CA SER A 221 5.01 -11.30 -6.74
C SER A 221 5.35 -10.48 -5.49
N THR A 222 6.11 -11.05 -4.55
CA THR A 222 6.58 -10.37 -3.33
C THR A 222 7.46 -9.18 -3.66
N ASP A 223 8.47 -9.35 -4.54
CA ASP A 223 9.39 -8.27 -4.95
C ASP A 223 8.69 -7.18 -5.78
N SER A 224 7.63 -7.55 -6.50
CA SER A 224 6.77 -6.59 -7.19
C SER A 224 5.77 -5.87 -6.27
N GLY A 225 5.80 -6.15 -4.97
CA GLY A 225 5.09 -5.39 -3.93
C GLY A 225 3.78 -6.00 -3.46
N TRP A 226 3.51 -7.28 -3.76
CA TRP A 226 2.45 -8.04 -3.10
C TRP A 226 2.89 -8.54 -1.72
N ASP A 227 1.94 -8.63 -0.80
CA ASP A 227 2.11 -9.23 0.51
C ASP A 227 1.73 -10.73 0.44
N PRO A 228 2.70 -11.65 0.64
CA PRO A 228 2.45 -13.09 0.58
C PRO A 228 1.58 -13.61 1.75
N SER A 229 1.40 -12.82 2.81
CA SER A 229 0.56 -13.16 3.96
C SER A 229 -0.93 -12.85 3.76
N VAL A 230 -1.29 -12.20 2.65
CA VAL A 230 -2.68 -11.99 2.22
C VAL A 230 -2.91 -12.74 0.91
N LYS A 231 -3.58 -13.88 0.99
CA LYS A 231 -3.85 -14.73 -0.18
C LYS A 231 -5.22 -14.42 -0.74
N PHE A 232 -5.31 -14.27 -2.05
CA PHE A 232 -6.60 -14.31 -2.74
C PHE A 232 -7.12 -15.75 -2.69
N SER A 233 -8.36 -15.92 -2.22
CA SER A 233 -9.04 -17.21 -2.14
C SER A 233 -9.92 -17.41 -3.37
N HIS A 234 -11.02 -16.67 -3.46
CA HIS A 234 -11.99 -16.76 -4.55
C HIS A 234 -12.83 -15.48 -4.66
N VAL A 235 -13.68 -15.38 -5.68
CA VAL A 235 -14.72 -14.34 -5.77
C VAL A 235 -16.01 -14.90 -5.19
N ASP A 236 -16.60 -14.21 -4.23
CA ASP A 236 -17.91 -14.56 -3.68
C ASP A 236 -18.97 -14.53 -4.81
N PRO A 237 -19.69 -15.63 -5.08
CA PRO A 237 -20.60 -15.72 -6.22
C PRO A 237 -21.86 -14.85 -6.07
N LEU A 238 -22.21 -14.43 -4.84
CA LEU A 238 -23.38 -13.60 -4.56
C LEU A 238 -23.02 -12.11 -4.56
N THR A 239 -21.88 -11.75 -3.96
CA THR A 239 -21.47 -10.35 -3.82
C THR A 239 -20.53 -9.88 -4.92
N HIS A 240 -19.95 -10.81 -5.69
CA HIS A 240 -18.90 -10.58 -6.69
C HIS A 240 -17.67 -9.87 -6.12
N LYS A 241 -17.42 -10.01 -4.80
CA LYS A 241 -16.25 -9.44 -4.12
C LYS A 241 -15.18 -10.50 -3.93
N ARG A 242 -13.91 -10.11 -4.04
CA ARG A 242 -12.77 -10.99 -3.72
C ARG A 242 -12.74 -11.29 -2.21
N ILE A 243 -12.59 -12.57 -1.90
CA ILE A 243 -12.37 -13.10 -0.56
C ILE A 243 -10.88 -13.39 -0.38
N TYR A 244 -10.34 -13.00 0.76
CA TYR A 244 -8.93 -13.16 1.10
C TYR A 244 -8.76 -14.01 2.36
N GLU A 245 -7.65 -14.73 2.42
CA GLU A 245 -7.13 -15.39 3.62
C GLU A 245 -5.95 -14.59 4.14
N ILE A 246 -6.10 -14.03 5.34
CA ILE A 246 -5.08 -13.18 5.96
C ILE A 246 -4.40 -13.97 7.07
N THR A 247 -3.08 -14.14 6.94
CA THR A 247 -2.25 -14.78 7.94
C THR A 247 -1.79 -13.76 8.98
N VAL A 248 -1.99 -14.08 10.27
CA VAL A 248 -1.52 -13.27 11.40
C VAL A 248 -0.65 -14.15 12.29
N THR A 249 0.60 -13.74 12.48
CA THR A 249 1.59 -14.49 13.25
C THR A 249 1.95 -13.74 14.53
N THR A 250 1.34 -14.16 15.64
CA THR A 250 1.46 -13.50 16.94
C THR A 250 2.56 -14.15 17.78
N LYS A 251 3.49 -13.35 18.33
CA LYS A 251 4.44 -13.82 19.34
C LYS A 251 3.73 -13.98 20.68
N GLN A 252 3.80 -15.17 21.29
CA GLN A 252 3.22 -15.47 22.61
C GLN A 252 4.30 -16.07 23.53
N GLY A 253 4.93 -15.22 24.34
CA GLY A 253 6.12 -15.61 25.11
C GLY A 253 7.26 -16.00 24.18
N ASP A 254 7.83 -17.19 24.38
CA ASP A 254 8.87 -17.76 23.51
C ASP A 254 8.29 -18.47 22.27
N GLY A 255 6.96 -18.63 22.22
CA GLY A 255 6.27 -19.29 21.12
C GLY A 255 5.76 -18.32 20.05
N VAL A 256 5.40 -18.88 18.90
CA VAL A 256 4.76 -18.17 17.79
C VAL A 256 3.48 -18.92 17.43
N VAL A 257 2.36 -18.18 17.38
CA VAL A 257 1.06 -18.71 16.98
C VAL A 257 0.68 -18.06 15.66
N THR A 258 0.45 -18.87 14.65
CA THR A 258 -0.01 -18.42 13.33
C THR A 258 -1.46 -18.85 13.13
N GLU A 259 -2.30 -17.87 12.82
CA GLU A 259 -3.72 -18.08 12.53
C GLU A 259 -4.05 -17.50 11.15
N ILE A 260 -5.05 -18.09 10.50
CA ILE A 260 -5.58 -17.64 9.22
C ILE A 260 -7.01 -17.16 9.45
N TYR A 261 -7.31 -15.97 8.93
CA TYR A 261 -8.64 -15.36 8.99
C TYR A 261 -9.17 -15.14 7.58
N THR A 262 -10.37 -15.66 7.31
CA THR A 262 -11.01 -15.49 6.00
C THR A 262 -11.90 -14.25 6.02
N THR A 263 -11.73 -13.35 5.06
CA THR A 263 -12.53 -12.12 4.98
C THR A 263 -13.98 -12.43 4.63
N VAL A 264 -14.92 -11.70 5.23
CA VAL A 264 -16.36 -11.78 4.92
C VAL A 264 -16.80 -10.50 4.24
N SER A 265 -16.46 -9.36 4.86
CA SER A 265 -16.80 -8.05 4.34
C SER A 265 -15.85 -7.00 4.88
N ILE A 266 -15.83 -5.87 4.21
CA ILE A 266 -15.14 -4.68 4.66
C ILE A 266 -16.08 -3.91 5.58
N LEU A 267 -15.63 -3.64 6.80
CA LEU A 267 -16.32 -2.76 7.74
C LEU A 267 -15.91 -1.30 7.55
N SER A 268 -14.66 -1.04 7.15
CA SER A 268 -14.14 0.30 6.90
C SER A 268 -12.90 0.30 6.02
N GLU A 269 -12.77 1.25 5.09
CA GLU A 269 -11.55 1.51 4.28
C GLU A 269 -11.16 2.99 4.35
N VAL A 270 -10.96 3.53 5.54
CA VAL A 270 -10.54 4.93 5.68
C VAL A 270 -9.15 5.11 5.08
N SER A 271 -9.04 6.07 4.14
CA SER A 271 -7.76 6.51 3.56
C SER A 271 -6.99 5.43 2.79
N ALA A 272 -7.62 4.35 2.33
CA ALA A 272 -6.98 3.38 1.43
C ALA A 272 -6.48 4.03 0.12
N ASP A 273 -7.10 5.15 -0.28
CA ASP A 273 -6.78 5.94 -1.47
C ASP A 273 -5.62 6.94 -1.28
N ALA A 274 -5.14 7.14 -0.05
CA ALA A 274 -4.16 8.15 0.28
C ALA A 274 -2.83 7.54 0.78
N MET A 275 -1.73 8.28 0.60
CA MET A 275 -0.52 8.05 1.40
C MET A 275 -0.85 8.28 2.88
N GLY A 276 -0.35 7.41 3.75
CA GLY A 276 -0.66 7.43 5.18
C GLY A 276 -0.89 6.02 5.71
N ARG A 277 -1.88 5.88 6.59
CA ARG A 277 -2.12 4.63 7.32
C ARG A 277 -2.79 3.54 6.48
N ALA A 278 -3.56 3.94 5.48
CA ALA A 278 -4.32 3.04 4.61
C ALA A 278 -5.06 1.93 5.39
N THR A 279 -5.75 2.32 6.47
CA THR A 279 -6.39 1.39 7.39
C THR A 279 -7.55 0.68 6.71
N ARG A 280 -7.50 -0.66 6.70
CA ARG A 280 -8.61 -1.52 6.29
C ARG A 280 -9.11 -2.33 7.49
N VAL A 281 -10.41 -2.26 7.74
CA VAL A 281 -11.07 -3.01 8.81
C VAL A 281 -11.99 -4.02 8.18
N TRP A 282 -11.77 -5.30 8.49
CA TRP A 282 -12.48 -6.43 7.94
C TRP A 282 -13.31 -7.12 9.01
N LEU A 283 -14.52 -7.52 8.64
CA LEU A 283 -15.18 -8.64 9.29
C LEU A 283 -14.54 -9.90 8.73
N VAL A 284 -14.03 -10.76 9.62
CA VAL A 284 -13.38 -12.01 9.25
C VAL A 284 -13.95 -13.17 10.05
N VAL A 285 -13.74 -14.39 9.58
CA VAL A 285 -14.06 -15.63 10.29
C VAL A 285 -12.75 -16.33 10.67
N ASP A 286 -12.65 -16.73 11.94
CA ASP A 286 -11.54 -17.55 12.43
C ASP A 286 -11.72 -19.05 12.10
N SER A 287 -10.71 -19.86 12.38
CA SER A 287 -10.72 -21.31 12.12
C SER A 287 -11.83 -22.08 12.85
N ASN A 288 -12.45 -21.48 13.88
CA ASN A 288 -13.57 -22.06 14.63
C ASN A 288 -14.93 -21.55 14.12
N GLY A 289 -14.97 -20.83 13.00
CA GLY A 289 -16.20 -20.28 12.44
C GLY A 289 -16.72 -19.05 13.18
N LYS A 290 -15.93 -18.41 14.06
CA LYS A 290 -16.39 -17.23 14.80
C LYS A 290 -16.01 -15.94 14.08
N TYR A 291 -16.96 -15.00 14.04
CA TYR A 291 -16.71 -13.66 13.53
C TYR A 291 -15.76 -12.88 14.43
N ARG A 292 -14.79 -12.20 13.79
CA ARG A 292 -13.79 -11.32 14.40
C ARG A 292 -13.66 -10.04 13.58
N VAL A 293 -13.01 -9.05 14.15
CA VAL A 293 -12.64 -7.82 13.44
C VAL A 293 -11.13 -7.79 13.25
N LEU A 294 -10.66 -7.74 12.01
CA LEU A 294 -9.24 -7.59 11.67
C LEU A 294 -8.98 -6.17 11.17
N LYS A 295 -8.08 -5.44 11.82
CA LYS A 295 -7.55 -4.17 11.31
C LYS A 295 -6.17 -4.42 10.69
N ASP A 296 -5.99 -3.92 9.47
CA ASP A 296 -4.74 -3.95 8.71
C ASP A 296 -4.34 -2.50 8.37
N LEU A 297 -3.15 -2.07 8.77
CA LEU A 297 -2.75 -0.65 8.68
C LEU A 297 -1.23 -0.43 8.72
N TRP A 298 -0.82 0.76 8.28
CA TRP A 298 0.55 1.25 8.30
C TRP A 298 0.75 2.25 9.44
N LEU A 299 1.50 1.87 10.48
CA LEU A 299 1.76 2.71 11.64
C LEU A 299 3.10 3.45 11.49
N ASP A 300 3.16 4.71 11.93
CA ASP A 300 4.42 5.46 11.98
C ASP A 300 5.44 4.72 12.87
N LYS A 301 6.71 4.65 12.46
CA LYS A 301 7.76 3.89 13.18
C LYS A 301 7.97 4.32 14.63
N ASP A 302 7.63 5.56 14.97
CA ASP A 302 7.72 6.13 16.32
C ASP A 302 6.46 5.90 17.18
N ARG A 303 5.43 5.23 16.65
CA ARG A 303 4.19 4.93 17.37
C ARG A 303 4.18 3.51 17.90
N ALA A 304 3.74 3.37 19.15
CA ALA A 304 3.41 2.08 19.73
C ALA A 304 2.11 1.52 19.11
N PRO A 305 2.01 0.21 18.89
CA PRO A 305 0.79 -0.43 18.41
C PRO A 305 -0.33 -0.44 19.47
N GLU A 306 -1.58 -0.50 19.02
CA GLU A 306 -2.79 -0.40 19.87
C GLU A 306 -2.79 -1.41 21.04
N HIS A 307 -2.29 -2.63 20.81
CA HIS A 307 -2.25 -3.68 21.84
C HIS A 307 -1.28 -3.36 23.00
N GLU A 308 -0.16 -2.70 22.71
CA GLU A 308 0.82 -2.27 23.71
C GLU A 308 0.26 -1.12 24.55
N ILE A 309 -0.31 -0.10 23.89
CA ILE A 309 -0.92 1.06 24.57
C ILE A 309 -2.05 0.58 25.49
N ARG A 310 -2.90 -0.33 25.01
CA ARG A 310 -3.95 -0.95 25.83
C ARG A 310 -3.39 -1.67 27.05
N ALA A 311 -2.30 -2.42 26.90
CA ALA A 311 -1.67 -3.14 28.00
C ALA A 311 -1.06 -2.18 29.04
N GLU A 312 -0.44 -1.09 28.60
CA GLU A 312 0.11 -0.04 29.47
C GLU A 312 -0.99 0.65 30.27
N ILE A 313 -2.09 1.06 29.61
CA ILE A 313 -3.26 1.64 30.25
C ILE A 313 -3.76 0.74 31.40
N LEU A 314 -3.98 -0.55 31.11
CA LEU A 314 -4.48 -1.49 32.12
C LEU A 314 -3.50 -1.68 33.28
N ARG A 315 -2.19 -1.74 32.97
CA ARG A 315 -1.13 -1.81 33.99
C ARG A 315 -1.14 -0.59 34.90
N ASP A 316 -1.30 0.61 34.34
CA ASP A 316 -1.29 1.85 35.12
C ASP A 316 -2.56 2.04 35.94
N VAL A 317 -3.72 1.66 35.40
CA VAL A 317 -4.97 1.60 36.17
C VAL A 317 -4.81 0.65 37.35
N ARG A 318 -4.23 -0.53 37.15
CA ARG A 318 -3.97 -1.47 38.24
C ARG A 318 -3.04 -0.92 39.32
N LYS A 319 -2.04 -0.12 38.94
CA LYS A 319 -1.10 0.50 39.88
C LYS A 319 -1.71 1.68 40.66
N THR A 320 -2.51 2.49 39.99
CA THR A 320 -3.05 3.75 40.54
C THR A 320 -4.38 3.58 41.25
N GLN A 321 -5.13 2.53 40.89
CA GLN A 321 -6.46 2.22 41.41
C GLN A 321 -6.41 0.78 41.97
N ASP A 322 -7.24 -0.14 41.47
CA ASP A 322 -7.28 -1.52 41.97
C ASP A 322 -7.61 -2.56 40.87
N ARG A 323 -7.63 -3.84 41.27
CA ARG A 323 -7.95 -4.97 40.40
C ARG A 323 -9.34 -4.89 39.80
N ALA A 324 -10.34 -4.57 40.61
CA ALA A 324 -11.74 -4.58 40.18
C ALA A 324 -11.99 -3.49 39.15
N THR A 325 -11.35 -2.34 39.32
CA THR A 325 -11.39 -1.19 38.42
C THR A 325 -10.68 -1.48 37.11
N GLU A 326 -9.52 -2.15 37.16
CA GLU A 326 -8.83 -2.65 35.97
C GLU A 326 -9.71 -3.64 35.19
N GLU A 327 -10.34 -4.61 35.86
CA GLU A 327 -11.25 -5.58 35.25
C GLU A 327 -12.51 -4.90 34.66
N LYS A 328 -13.03 -3.86 35.33
CA LYS A 328 -14.13 -3.03 34.82
C LYS A 328 -13.72 -2.25 33.56
N LEU A 329 -12.54 -1.64 33.53
CA LEU A 329 -12.06 -0.98 32.30
C LEU A 329 -11.87 -2.00 31.18
N ARG A 330 -11.22 -3.13 31.49
CA ARG A 330 -10.97 -4.20 30.52
C ARG A 330 -12.23 -4.71 29.85
N SER A 331 -13.36 -4.78 30.57
CA SER A 331 -14.65 -5.21 30.01
C SER A 331 -15.28 -4.20 29.06
N HIS A 332 -14.84 -2.94 29.10
CA HIS A 332 -15.28 -1.84 28.23
C HIS A 332 -14.23 -1.46 27.16
N MET A 333 -13.20 -2.27 26.95
CA MET A 333 -12.24 -2.10 25.85
C MET A 333 -12.40 -3.25 24.85
N LEU A 334 -12.16 -2.98 23.57
CA LEU A 334 -11.98 -4.05 22.58
C LEU A 334 -10.83 -4.98 23.00
N THR A 335 -10.96 -6.28 22.75
CA THR A 335 -10.01 -7.31 23.20
C THR A 335 -9.16 -7.81 22.04
N PRO A 336 -7.86 -7.46 21.98
CA PRO A 336 -6.94 -8.08 21.03
C PRO A 336 -6.77 -9.57 21.34
N ILE A 337 -6.92 -10.41 20.31
CA ILE A 337 -6.71 -11.86 20.40
C ILE A 337 -5.52 -12.34 19.57
N ALA A 338 -5.18 -11.61 18.52
CA ALA A 338 -3.99 -11.81 17.71
C ALA A 338 -3.48 -10.46 17.21
N HIS A 339 -2.18 -10.34 16.99
CA HIS A 339 -1.57 -9.15 16.40
C HIS A 339 -0.17 -9.46 15.88
N CYS A 340 0.26 -8.75 14.83
CA CYS A 340 1.62 -8.87 14.34
C CYS A 340 2.08 -7.57 13.69
N LYS A 341 3.39 -7.31 13.75
CA LYS A 341 4.04 -6.59 12.68
C LYS A 341 4.19 -7.57 11.53
N VAL A 342 3.73 -7.22 10.34
CA VAL A 342 3.83 -8.11 9.19
C VAL A 342 5.31 -8.30 8.85
N CYS A 343 5.69 -9.53 8.50
CA CYS A 343 7.05 -9.83 8.07
C CYS A 343 7.02 -10.40 6.65
N ILE A 344 7.96 -9.95 5.83
CA ILE A 344 8.18 -10.42 4.47
C ILE A 344 9.52 -11.13 4.47
N GLU A 345 9.50 -12.44 4.22
CA GLU A 345 10.71 -13.27 4.20
C GLU A 345 11.55 -13.16 5.49
N GLY A 346 10.87 -13.02 6.62
CA GLY A 346 11.49 -12.91 7.95
C GLY A 346 11.90 -11.49 8.37
N VAL A 347 11.75 -10.49 7.51
CA VAL A 347 12.06 -9.08 7.79
C VAL A 347 10.77 -8.32 8.11
N GLU A 348 10.74 -7.49 9.16
CA GLU A 348 9.59 -6.63 9.46
C GLU A 348 9.30 -5.73 8.26
N ASP A 349 8.06 -5.72 7.80
CA ASP A 349 7.64 -4.97 6.63
C ASP A 349 7.52 -3.48 6.95
N ASP A 350 8.31 -2.67 6.26
CA ASP A 350 8.33 -1.24 6.46
C ASP A 350 8.60 -0.48 5.15
N THR A 351 8.13 0.76 5.10
CA THR A 351 8.15 1.59 3.89
C THR A 351 9.54 2.08 3.47
N THR A 352 10.59 1.75 4.22
CA THR A 352 11.98 2.18 3.98
C THR A 352 12.95 0.99 3.92
N ALA A 353 13.23 0.31 5.03
CA ALA A 353 14.27 -0.72 5.08
C ALA A 353 13.88 -1.96 4.26
N ALA A 354 12.63 -2.41 4.35
CA ALA A 354 12.12 -3.49 3.52
C ALA A 354 11.85 -3.05 2.07
N MET A 355 10.97 -2.06 1.85
CA MET A 355 10.53 -1.72 0.48
C MET A 355 11.57 -1.03 -0.39
N MET A 356 12.49 -0.27 0.22
CA MET A 356 13.53 0.48 -0.50
C MET A 356 14.92 -0.07 -0.24
N ARG A 357 15.02 -1.28 0.34
CA ARG A 357 16.29 -1.95 0.69
C ARG A 357 17.28 -1.04 1.42
N GLY A 358 16.75 -0.25 2.36
CA GLY A 358 17.52 0.67 3.20
C GLY A 358 18.00 1.96 2.52
N TYR A 359 17.58 2.25 1.28
CA TYR A 359 17.94 3.49 0.60
C TYR A 359 17.34 4.71 1.30
N ASP A 360 18.18 5.71 1.53
CA ASP A 360 17.81 6.97 2.17
C ASP A 360 17.57 8.07 1.12
N LEU A 361 16.46 8.78 1.26
CA LEU A 361 16.07 9.89 0.38
C LEU A 361 16.54 11.25 0.90
N SER A 362 17.28 11.31 2.00
CA SER A 362 17.75 12.56 2.61
C SER A 362 18.55 13.44 1.65
N ASP A 363 19.33 12.83 0.75
CA ASP A 363 20.16 13.53 -0.24
C ASP A 363 19.48 13.69 -1.61
N ALA A 364 18.23 13.25 -1.76
CA ALA A 364 17.53 13.26 -3.03
C ALA A 364 17.19 14.69 -3.49
N ARG A 365 17.33 14.94 -4.79
CA ARG A 365 16.99 16.24 -5.38
C ARG A 365 15.48 16.43 -5.39
N MET A 366 14.99 17.57 -4.90
CA MET A 366 13.55 17.84 -4.91
C MET A 366 13.11 18.47 -6.24
N ILE A 367 12.04 17.94 -6.85
CA ILE A 367 11.47 18.46 -8.11
C ILE A 367 9.97 18.84 -8.00
N PRO A 368 9.47 19.81 -8.80
CA PRO A 368 8.12 20.39 -8.62
C PRO A 368 6.91 19.59 -9.10
N PHE A 369 6.48 18.55 -8.38
CA PHE A 369 5.28 17.78 -8.78
C PHE A 369 3.95 18.53 -8.55
N ARG A 370 3.07 18.58 -9.58
CA ARG A 370 1.68 19.04 -9.49
C ARG A 370 0.74 17.93 -9.93
N THR A 371 -0.06 17.39 -9.01
CA THR A 371 -1.20 16.56 -9.39
C THR A 371 -2.33 17.43 -9.97
N PRO A 372 -3.17 16.90 -10.87
CA PRO A 372 -4.46 17.50 -11.16
C PRO A 372 -5.25 17.70 -9.85
N PRO A 373 -6.14 18.71 -9.75
CA PRO A 373 -6.94 18.93 -8.55
C PRO A 373 -7.91 17.75 -8.37
N VAL A 374 -7.57 16.82 -7.49
CA VAL A 374 -8.51 15.85 -6.90
C VAL A 374 -9.06 16.48 -5.61
N PRO A 375 -10.36 16.40 -5.31
CA PRO A 375 -10.90 16.99 -4.11
C PRO A 375 -10.52 16.16 -2.88
N ALA A 376 -9.45 16.53 -2.16
CA ALA A 376 -9.32 16.27 -0.72
C ALA A 376 -8.20 17.09 -0.01
N CYS A 377 -8.59 17.62 1.15
CA CYS A 377 -7.84 18.03 2.33
C CYS A 377 -6.79 19.17 2.24
N PRO A 378 -6.93 20.23 3.07
CA PRO A 378 -5.95 21.31 3.16
C PRO A 378 -4.71 20.81 3.93
N SER A 379 -3.62 20.57 3.22
CA SER A 379 -2.30 20.48 3.85
C SER A 379 -1.61 21.84 3.70
N THR A 380 -1.36 22.49 4.83
CA THR A 380 -0.56 23.71 4.91
C THR A 380 0.87 23.38 4.48
N GLN A 381 1.25 23.81 3.28
CA GLN A 381 2.60 23.69 2.76
C GLN A 381 3.53 24.64 3.53
N SER A 382 4.49 24.08 4.25
CA SER A 382 5.73 24.77 4.61
C SER A 382 6.84 24.33 3.64
N PRO A 383 7.84 25.17 3.33
CA PRO A 383 8.78 24.96 2.23
C PRO A 383 9.94 23.98 2.52
N ASN A 384 9.85 23.16 3.57
CA ASN A 384 10.93 22.21 3.91
C ASN A 384 10.72 20.85 3.24
N VAL A 385 11.84 20.15 3.03
CA VAL A 385 11.93 18.77 2.50
C VAL A 385 10.81 17.91 3.12
N PRO A 386 10.01 17.17 2.33
CA PRO A 386 9.01 16.27 2.88
C PRO A 386 9.72 15.26 3.79
N LYS A 387 9.51 15.38 5.10
CA LYS A 387 10.03 14.42 6.06
C LYS A 387 9.34 13.09 5.78
N VAL A 388 10.09 12.11 5.28
CA VAL A 388 9.55 10.77 5.03
C VAL A 388 9.26 10.14 6.39
N HIS A 389 7.99 10.08 6.76
CA HIS A 389 7.57 9.35 7.94
C HIS A 389 7.55 7.86 7.61
N ALA A 390 8.63 7.17 7.95
CA ALA A 390 8.71 5.72 7.79
C ALA A 390 7.59 5.04 8.59
N ARG A 391 6.99 4.00 8.01
CA ARG A 391 5.88 3.24 8.59
C ARG A 391 6.18 1.76 8.56
N TYR A 392 5.67 1.02 9.53
CA TYR A 392 5.67 -0.45 9.53
C TYR A 392 4.24 -0.96 9.36
N HIS A 393 4.11 -2.12 8.74
CA HIS A 393 2.82 -2.78 8.50
C HIS A 393 2.41 -3.57 9.74
N TYR A 394 1.19 -3.33 10.23
CA TYR A 394 0.67 -3.88 11.47
C TYR A 394 -0.73 -4.43 11.29
N ARG A 395 -1.00 -5.56 11.96
CA ARG A 395 -2.32 -6.18 12.06
C ARG A 395 -2.71 -6.41 13.49
N ILE A 396 -4.00 -6.25 13.77
CA ILE A 396 -4.62 -6.61 15.03
C ILE A 396 -5.98 -7.25 14.78
N VAL A 397 -6.25 -8.35 15.47
CA VAL A 397 -7.53 -9.04 15.45
C VAL A 397 -8.20 -8.85 16.81
N LEU A 398 -9.42 -8.36 16.77
CA LEU A 398 -10.25 -8.06 17.91
C LEU A 398 -11.32 -9.14 18.06
N LYS A 399 -11.55 -9.55 19.31
CA LYS A 399 -12.51 -10.60 19.66
C LYS A 399 -13.93 -10.20 19.29
N GLU A 400 -14.30 -8.96 19.61
CA GLU A 400 -15.66 -8.45 19.52
C GLU A 400 -15.96 -7.93 18.11
N TYR A 401 -17.04 -8.44 17.51
CA TYR A 401 -17.73 -7.79 16.41
C TYR A 401 -18.85 -6.92 16.99
N ALA A 402 -18.68 -5.61 16.92
CA ALA A 402 -19.54 -4.62 17.58
C ALA A 402 -19.92 -3.49 16.60
N THR A 403 -21.09 -2.90 16.82
CA THR A 403 -21.64 -1.82 15.96
C THR A 403 -21.23 -0.47 16.53
N THR A 404 -20.76 0.47 15.71
CA THR A 404 -20.49 1.84 16.18
C THR A 404 -21.79 2.50 16.65
N ILE A 405 -21.74 3.43 17.61
CA ILE A 405 -22.94 4.20 17.98
C ILE A 405 -23.38 5.16 16.87
N TYR A 406 -22.52 5.42 15.88
CA TYR A 406 -22.88 6.15 14.67
C TYR A 406 -23.87 5.34 13.79
N ASP A 407 -23.69 4.02 13.72
CA ASP A 407 -24.52 3.12 12.92
C ASP A 407 -25.66 2.48 13.71
N GLU A 408 -25.57 2.44 15.04
CA GLU A 408 -26.63 1.95 15.91
C GLU A 408 -27.92 2.79 15.76
N ARG A 409 -29.07 2.14 15.86
CA ARG A 409 -30.40 2.74 15.71
C ARG A 409 -31.26 2.56 16.94
N ASN A 410 -30.90 1.66 17.85
CA ASN A 410 -31.57 1.48 19.12
C ASN A 410 -31.05 2.49 20.17
N LEU A 411 -31.92 3.41 20.60
CA LEU A 411 -31.58 4.42 21.61
C LEU A 411 -31.14 3.81 22.95
N GLY A 412 -31.78 2.71 23.39
CA GLY A 412 -31.42 2.05 24.64
C GLY A 412 -29.99 1.50 24.61
N ASP A 413 -29.59 0.93 23.48
CA ASP A 413 -28.25 0.38 23.28
C ASP A 413 -27.21 1.50 23.15
N ILE A 414 -27.55 2.63 22.52
CA ILE A 414 -26.72 3.84 22.49
C ILE A 414 -26.48 4.36 23.92
N PHE A 415 -27.52 4.52 24.74
CA PHE A 415 -27.38 5.01 26.11
C PHE A 415 -26.55 4.08 26.99
N ARG A 416 -26.75 2.75 26.89
CA ARG A 416 -25.90 1.77 27.59
C ARG A 416 -24.45 1.82 27.12
N SER A 417 -24.24 2.08 25.83
CA SER A 417 -22.89 2.22 25.27
C SER A 417 -22.19 3.44 25.85
N MET A 418 -22.89 4.58 25.89
CA MET A 418 -22.38 5.81 26.50
C MET A 418 -22.12 5.66 28.00
N GLU A 419 -22.97 4.95 28.75
CA GLU A 419 -22.75 4.67 30.17
C GLU A 419 -21.44 3.88 30.38
N GLY A 420 -21.25 2.79 29.65
CA GLY A 420 -20.04 1.96 29.73
C GLY A 420 -18.77 2.73 29.38
N VAL A 421 -18.81 3.52 28.28
CA VAL A 421 -17.68 4.35 27.86
C VAL A 421 -17.40 5.49 28.84
N THR A 422 -18.42 6.08 29.45
CA THR A 422 -18.24 7.11 30.49
C THR A 422 -17.44 6.55 31.66
N TRP A 423 -17.77 5.33 32.12
CA TRP A 423 -16.97 4.65 33.13
C TRP A 423 -15.54 4.39 32.68
N ALA A 424 -15.34 3.93 31.44
CA ALA A 424 -14.00 3.71 30.90
C ALA A 424 -13.17 5.02 30.90
N LEU A 425 -13.76 6.13 30.45
CA LEU A 425 -13.11 7.44 30.41
C LEU A 425 -12.76 7.98 31.81
N ILE A 426 -13.65 7.82 32.79
CA ILE A 426 -13.36 8.20 34.19
C ILE A 426 -12.17 7.40 34.72
N ILE A 427 -12.14 6.09 34.50
CA ILE A 427 -11.06 5.21 34.96
C ILE A 427 -9.73 5.59 34.29
N LEU A 428 -9.75 5.83 32.97
CA LEU A 428 -8.59 6.31 32.21
C LEU A 428 -8.05 7.62 32.77
N HIS A 429 -8.95 8.59 32.99
CA HIS A 429 -8.57 9.92 33.49
C HIS A 429 -7.93 9.85 34.87
N ASN A 430 -8.49 9.03 35.76
CA ASN A 430 -7.95 8.80 37.11
C ASN A 430 -6.58 8.12 37.09
N ALA A 431 -6.28 7.32 36.07
CA ALA A 431 -4.96 6.76 35.82
C ALA A 431 -4.00 7.72 35.10
N GLY A 432 -4.43 8.96 34.82
CA GLY A 432 -3.63 9.98 34.14
C GLY A 432 -3.60 9.85 32.62
N TRP A 433 -4.42 8.99 32.02
CA TRP A 433 -4.51 8.78 30.57
C TRP A 433 -5.62 9.63 29.95
N VAL A 434 -5.41 10.06 28.70
CA VAL A 434 -6.42 10.73 27.87
C VAL A 434 -6.49 10.03 26.52
N HIS A 435 -7.69 9.67 26.06
CA HIS A 435 -7.91 8.95 24.80
C HIS A 435 -7.50 9.77 23.56
N ARG A 436 -7.79 11.08 23.57
CA ARG A 436 -7.52 12.08 22.51
C ARG A 436 -8.18 11.87 21.15
N ASP A 437 -8.84 10.74 20.90
CA ASP A 437 -9.62 10.53 19.67
C ASP A 437 -11.01 9.93 19.96
N LEU A 438 -11.78 10.58 20.82
CA LEU A 438 -13.15 10.15 21.11
C LEU A 438 -14.10 10.65 20.00
N SER A 439 -14.88 9.75 19.43
CA SER A 439 -15.89 10.06 18.41
C SER A 439 -17.02 9.01 18.43
N ALA A 440 -18.12 9.28 17.72
CA ALA A 440 -19.18 8.30 17.53
C ALA A 440 -18.71 7.04 16.75
N GLY A 441 -17.59 7.13 16.03
CA GLY A 441 -16.97 6.00 15.32
C GLY A 441 -16.08 5.10 16.21
N ASN A 442 -15.69 5.59 17.39
CA ASN A 442 -14.80 4.90 18.33
C ASN A 442 -15.52 4.39 19.58
N VAL A 443 -16.85 4.54 19.64
CA VAL A 443 -17.72 3.99 20.68
C VAL A 443 -18.63 2.95 20.05
N TYR A 444 -18.70 1.77 20.68
CA TYR A 444 -19.36 0.60 20.11
C TYR A 444 -20.38 -0.01 21.07
N TRP A 445 -21.44 -0.57 20.50
CA TRP A 445 -22.37 -1.49 21.16
C TRP A 445 -21.99 -2.93 20.83
N TYR A 446 -21.70 -3.74 21.85
CA TYR A 446 -21.46 -5.18 21.69
C TYR A 446 -22.66 -5.97 22.19
N ALA A 447 -23.49 -6.42 21.24
CA ALA A 447 -24.77 -7.06 21.52
C ALA A 447 -24.64 -8.36 22.34
N GLU A 448 -23.71 -9.25 21.98
CA GLU A 448 -23.49 -10.53 22.68
C GLU A 448 -23.11 -10.33 24.16
N GLY A 449 -22.34 -9.28 24.45
CA GLY A 449 -21.98 -8.90 25.83
C GLY A 449 -22.93 -7.90 26.49
N SER A 450 -23.93 -7.41 25.77
CA SER A 450 -24.88 -6.36 26.19
C SER A 450 -24.19 -5.16 26.87
N ARG A 451 -23.11 -4.66 26.27
CA ARG A 451 -22.29 -3.59 26.87
C ARG A 451 -21.65 -2.66 25.84
N GLY A 452 -21.35 -1.44 26.29
CA GLY A 452 -20.55 -0.47 25.55
C GLY A 452 -19.06 -0.81 25.54
N LEU A 453 -18.39 -0.54 24.42
CA LEU A 453 -16.94 -0.65 24.29
C LEU A 453 -16.36 0.66 23.76
N LEU A 454 -15.19 1.03 24.26
CA LEU A 454 -14.32 2.06 23.71
C LEU A 454 -13.21 1.38 22.90
N GLY A 455 -12.92 1.89 21.71
CA GLY A 455 -11.84 1.43 20.86
C GLY A 455 -10.94 2.56 20.38
N ASP A 456 -9.90 2.20 19.64
CA ASP A 456 -8.98 3.13 18.97
C ASP A 456 -8.07 3.92 19.92
N PHE A 457 -7.35 3.18 20.77
CA PHE A 457 -6.43 3.74 21.76
C PHE A 457 -5.09 4.21 21.18
N GLU A 458 -4.90 4.16 19.87
CA GLU A 458 -3.63 4.50 19.21
C GLU A 458 -3.13 5.93 19.50
N TYR A 459 -4.05 6.84 19.84
CA TYR A 459 -3.76 8.22 20.21
C TYR A 459 -3.79 8.44 21.71
N ALA A 460 -4.10 7.43 22.53
CA ALA A 460 -4.14 7.58 23.96
C ALA A 460 -2.77 7.95 24.52
N LYS A 461 -2.74 8.86 25.50
CA LYS A 461 -1.49 9.37 26.05
C LYS A 461 -1.61 9.69 27.54
N LEU A 462 -0.54 9.47 28.29
CA LEU A 462 -0.38 10.02 29.63
C LEU A 462 -0.34 11.55 29.59
N ARG A 463 -1.05 12.20 30.51
CA ARG A 463 -1.09 13.67 30.69
C ARG A 463 0.28 14.28 30.92
N THR A 464 1.19 13.53 31.54
CA THR A 464 2.57 13.96 31.82
C THR A 464 3.48 13.89 30.61
N ASN A 465 3.06 13.24 29.53
CA ASN A 465 3.91 13.03 28.38
C ASN A 465 3.85 14.23 27.42
N THR A 466 4.97 14.96 27.31
CA THR A 466 5.11 16.20 26.54
C THR A 466 5.55 16.02 25.09
N THR A 467 5.80 14.80 24.59
CA THR A 467 6.15 14.62 23.16
C THR A 467 5.04 15.12 22.24
N ALA A 468 5.36 16.12 21.41
CA ALA A 468 4.50 16.55 20.33
C ALA A 468 4.72 15.62 19.11
N HIS A 469 3.63 15.16 18.49
CA HIS A 469 3.70 14.65 17.12
C HIS A 469 3.21 15.75 16.18
N GLU A 470 3.92 15.94 15.05
CA GLU A 470 3.64 17.00 14.07
C GLU A 470 2.23 16.90 13.43
N ILE A 471 1.60 15.73 13.50
CA ILE A 471 0.27 15.47 12.93
C ILE A 471 -0.81 15.76 13.97
N ARG A 472 -1.73 16.69 13.64
CA ARG A 472 -2.91 17.02 14.45
C ARG A 472 -3.75 15.75 14.68
N THR A 473 -3.92 15.36 15.94
CA THR A 473 -4.65 14.15 16.34
C THR A 473 -6.09 14.47 16.74
N GLY A 474 -7.04 13.63 16.32
CA GLY A 474 -8.43 13.72 16.73
C GLY A 474 -9.41 13.98 15.59
N THR A 475 -10.65 13.54 15.76
CA THR A 475 -11.74 13.84 14.82
C THR A 475 -12.14 15.33 14.93
N PRO A 476 -12.03 16.15 13.86
CA PRO A 476 -12.13 17.62 13.97
C PRO A 476 -13.40 18.16 14.65
N TYR A 477 -14.55 17.54 14.41
CA TYR A 477 -15.83 17.95 15.01
C TYR A 477 -15.95 17.65 16.50
N PHE A 478 -15.07 16.80 17.04
CA PHE A 478 -15.07 16.38 18.45
C PHE A 478 -13.84 16.91 19.22
N MET A 479 -12.96 17.67 18.56
CA MET A 479 -11.81 18.26 19.23
C MET A 479 -12.25 19.34 20.22
N ALA A 480 -11.67 19.31 21.43
CA ALA A 480 -11.87 20.37 22.41
C ALA A 480 -11.38 21.72 21.87
N ALA A 481 -12.07 22.81 22.23
CA ALA A 481 -11.73 24.16 21.80
C ALA A 481 -10.30 24.57 22.19
N GLU A 482 -9.83 24.11 23.36
CA GLU A 482 -8.45 24.33 23.83
C GLU A 482 -7.43 23.67 22.91
N THR A 483 -7.68 22.42 22.51
CA THR A 483 -6.84 21.70 21.53
C THR A 483 -6.87 22.37 20.17
N LEU A 484 -8.03 22.89 19.74
CA LEU A 484 -8.14 23.59 18.46
C LEU A 484 -7.38 24.93 18.44
N SER A 485 -7.37 25.63 19.58
CA SER A 485 -6.76 26.95 19.74
C SER A 485 -5.30 26.92 20.22
N HIS A 486 -4.80 25.75 20.63
CA HIS A 486 -3.52 25.60 21.33
C HIS A 486 -3.39 26.53 22.55
N ALA A 487 -4.52 26.81 23.22
CA ALA A 487 -4.59 27.67 24.39
C ALA A 487 -5.50 27.03 25.44
N TYR A 488 -5.16 27.22 26.71
CA TYR A 488 -6.07 26.89 27.81
C TYR A 488 -7.12 27.99 27.89
N LEU A 489 -8.39 27.64 27.67
CA LEU A 489 -9.51 28.56 27.50
C LEU A 489 -10.49 28.55 28.67
N PHE A 490 -10.63 27.44 29.43
CA PHE A 490 -11.70 27.27 30.43
C PHE A 490 -11.25 26.79 31.80
#